data_AF-A0A2P2BX18-F1
#
_entry.id   AF-A0A2P2BX18-F1
#
_cell.length_a   1.000
_cell.length_b   1.000
_cell.length_c   1.000
_cell.angle_alpha   90.00
_cell.angle_beta   90.00
_cell.angle_gamma   90.00
#
_symmetry.space_group_name_H-M   'P 1'
#
loop_
_entity.id
_entity.type
_entity.pdbx_description
1 polymer ?
#
loop_
_entity_poly.entity_id
_entity_poly.type
_entity_poly.pdbx_seq_one_letter_code
_entity_poly.pdbx_strand_id
1 'polypeptide(L)'
;MATATDEIEQQLLLLFRRTQAIHVRTSSGEMLIERSSYGILCLILDEGPQRLGTIAQTFTLDPSTITRQVQAVVKAGLAEKTVDVSDRRAMLLSLTPEGRAAIQEARTHRRAMLELLMQNWTEDERSEFGRALRRFNTTVDEWNVTGFPDVLVDQD
;
A
#
# COMPACT_ATOMS: atom_id res chain seq x y z
N MET A 1 -34.42 0.02 6.51
CA MET A 1 -33.53 -1.14 6.72
C MET A 1 -32.18 -0.74 6.18
N ALA A 2 -31.09 -0.97 6.93
CA ALA A 2 -29.75 -0.70 6.42
C ALA A 2 -29.49 -1.56 5.18
N THR A 3 -28.96 -0.95 4.12
CA THR A 3 -28.61 -1.65 2.89
C THR A 3 -27.29 -2.42 3.08
N ALA A 4 -27.00 -3.37 2.19
CA ALA A 4 -25.68 -4.00 2.16
C ALA A 4 -24.55 -2.97 1.97
N THR A 5 -24.83 -1.86 1.28
CA THR A 5 -23.88 -0.76 1.09
C THR A 5 -23.60 -0.02 2.39
N ASP A 6 -24.61 0.21 3.23
CA ASP A 6 -24.45 0.89 4.53
C ASP A 6 -23.55 0.06 5.46
N GLU A 7 -23.71 -1.27 5.45
CA GLU A 7 -22.86 -2.17 6.21
C GLU A 7 -21.41 -2.14 5.69
N ILE A 8 -21.21 -2.15 4.37
CA ILE A 8 -19.88 -2.05 3.76
C ILE A 8 -19.20 -0.74 4.14
N GLU A 9 -19.90 0.40 4.06
CA GLU A 9 -19.38 1.71 4.45
C GLU A 9 -18.90 1.69 5.91
N GLN A 10 -19.74 1.20 6.82
CA GLN A 10 -19.40 1.11 8.24
C GLN A 10 -18.17 0.23 8.48
N GLN A 11 -18.10 -0.93 7.83
CA GLN A 11 -16.95 -1.84 7.97
C GLN A 11 -15.66 -1.23 7.38
N LEU A 12 -15.75 -0.50 6.27
CA LEU A 12 -14.61 0.23 5.69
C LEU A 12 -14.07 1.28 6.66
N LEU A 13 -14.94 2.09 7.28
CA LEU A 13 -14.52 3.08 8.28
C LEU A 13 -13.83 2.43 9.49
N LEU A 14 -14.39 1.33 9.99
CA LEU A 14 -13.79 0.57 11.09
C LEU A 14 -12.43 -0.03 10.70
N LEU A 15 -12.31 -0.57 9.48
CA LEU A 15 -11.07 -1.11 8.94
C LEU A 15 -10.01 -0.02 8.79
N PHE A 16 -10.35 1.15 8.24
CA PHE A 16 -9.42 2.26 8.12
C PHE A 16 -8.89 2.70 9.49
N ARG A 17 -9.76 2.85 10.50
CA ARG A 17 -9.33 3.20 11.86
C ARG A 17 -8.41 2.13 12.48
N ARG A 18 -8.74 0.85 12.32
CA ARG A 18 -7.94 -0.26 12.84
C ARG A 18 -6.59 -0.37 12.12
N THR A 19 -6.55 -0.18 10.81
CA THR A 19 -5.31 -0.22 10.03
C THR A 19 -4.41 0.97 10.26
N GLN A 20 -4.94 2.13 10.66
CA GLN A 20 -4.13 3.28 11.11
C GLN A 20 -3.42 3.03 12.45
N ALA A 21 -3.99 2.20 13.33
CA ALA A 21 -3.39 1.83 14.61
C ALA A 21 -2.30 0.73 14.49
N ILE A 22 -2.27 -0.01 13.38
CA ILE A 22 -1.35 -1.14 13.17
C ILE A 22 0.00 -0.62 12.69
N HIS A 23 1.02 -0.81 13.53
CA HIS A 23 2.43 -0.59 13.17
C HIS A 23 2.98 -1.83 12.47
N VAL A 24 3.73 -1.66 11.38
CA VAL A 24 4.47 -2.77 10.76
C VAL A 24 5.70 -3.06 11.62
N ARG A 25 5.65 -4.14 12.39
CA ARG A 25 6.80 -4.65 13.14
C ARG A 25 7.55 -5.67 12.29
N THR A 26 8.87 -5.62 12.32
CA THR A 26 9.69 -6.71 11.82
C THR A 26 9.69 -7.85 12.84
N SER A 27 10.12 -9.06 12.45
CA SER A 27 10.13 -10.22 13.35
C SER A 27 11.08 -10.02 14.54
N SER A 28 12.11 -9.18 14.38
CA SER A 28 13.02 -8.75 15.45
C SER A 28 12.38 -7.83 16.50
N GLY A 29 11.18 -7.30 16.24
CA GLY A 29 10.53 -6.31 17.10
C GLY A 29 11.09 -4.90 16.96
N GLU A 30 12.18 -4.70 16.21
CA GLU A 30 12.68 -3.38 15.84
C GLU A 30 11.75 -2.74 14.81
N MET A 31 11.39 -1.50 15.06
CA MET A 31 10.57 -0.70 14.17
C MET A 31 11.45 -0.21 13.01
N LEU A 32 11.45 -0.94 11.89
CA LEU A 32 12.35 -0.64 10.76
C LEU A 32 11.66 0.04 9.59
N ILE A 33 10.33 0.06 9.51
CA ILE A 33 9.61 0.64 8.36
C ILE A 33 8.38 1.42 8.84
N GLU A 34 8.34 2.72 8.55
CA GLU A 34 7.12 3.52 8.75
C GLU A 34 5.97 2.98 7.88
N ARG A 35 4.73 3.00 8.39
CA ARG A 35 3.54 2.51 7.67
C ARG A 35 3.40 3.14 6.28
N SER A 36 3.63 4.44 6.19
CA SER A 36 3.66 5.23 4.96
C SER A 36 4.69 4.69 3.96
N SER A 37 5.87 4.30 4.44
CA SER A 37 6.95 3.78 3.63
C SER A 37 6.79 2.31 3.23
N TYR A 38 6.05 1.52 4.01
CA TYR A 38 5.81 0.10 3.72
C TYR A 38 5.13 -0.12 2.36
N GLY A 39 4.16 0.73 2.02
CA GLY A 39 3.48 0.69 0.72
C GLY A 39 4.47 0.87 -0.42
N ILE A 40 5.33 1.89 -0.35
CA ILE A 40 6.34 2.19 -1.38
C ILE A 40 7.31 1.01 -1.55
N LEU A 41 7.81 0.45 -0.45
CA LEU A 41 8.74 -0.69 -0.52
C LEU A 41 8.06 -1.94 -1.10
N CYS A 42 6.78 -2.15 -0.81
CA CYS A 42 6.00 -3.22 -1.43
C CYS A 42 5.82 -3.02 -2.94
N LEU A 43 5.49 -1.79 -3.36
CA LEU A 43 5.36 -1.44 -4.77
C LEU A 43 6.65 -1.77 -5.53
N ILE A 44 7.81 -1.34 -5.02
CA ILE A 44 9.10 -1.58 -5.67
C ILE A 44 9.48 -3.07 -5.64
N LEU A 45 9.09 -3.80 -4.59
CA LEU A 45 9.33 -5.23 -4.51
C LEU A 45 8.56 -6.01 -5.59
N ASP A 46 7.31 -5.61 -5.85
CA ASP A 46 6.39 -6.29 -6.76
C ASP A 46 6.60 -5.87 -8.22
N GLU A 47 6.82 -4.58 -8.46
CA GLU A 47 6.83 -4.00 -9.82
C GLU A 47 8.23 -3.57 -10.28
N GLY A 48 9.25 -3.74 -9.43
CA GLY A 48 10.62 -3.31 -9.71
C GLY A 48 10.83 -1.80 -9.50
N PRO A 49 11.99 -1.25 -9.93
CA PRO A 49 12.33 0.16 -9.73
C PRO A 49 11.27 1.10 -10.32
N GLN A 50 10.84 2.09 -9.54
CA GLN A 50 9.78 3.02 -9.93
C GLN A 50 10.27 4.47 -9.96
N ARG A 51 9.74 5.28 -10.88
CA ARG A 51 9.99 6.73 -10.90
C ARG A 51 9.26 7.39 -9.73
N LEU A 52 9.87 8.39 -9.10
CA LEU A 52 9.25 9.13 -7.99
C LEU A 52 7.88 9.75 -8.37
N GLY A 53 7.75 10.23 -9.61
CA GLY A 53 6.47 10.75 -10.13
C GLY A 53 5.39 9.67 -10.25
N THR A 54 5.76 8.48 -10.71
CA THR A 54 4.86 7.31 -10.77
C THR A 54 4.43 6.89 -9.38
N ILE A 55 5.36 6.81 -8.42
CA ILE A 55 5.03 6.50 -7.02
C ILE A 55 3.99 7.50 -6.48
N ALA A 56 4.16 8.80 -6.74
CA ALA A 56 3.19 9.81 -6.28
C ALA A 56 1.79 9.64 -6.87
N GLN A 57 1.70 9.29 -8.14
CA GLN A 57 0.43 9.00 -8.81
C GLN A 57 -0.22 7.74 -8.23
N THR A 58 0.54 6.64 -8.09
CA THR A 58 0.05 5.36 -7.57
C THR A 58 -0.53 5.48 -6.16
N PHE A 59 0.10 6.26 -5.28
CA PHE A 59 -0.40 6.46 -3.92
C PHE A 59 -1.40 7.61 -3.78
N THR A 60 -1.70 8.34 -4.86
CA THR A 60 -2.53 9.57 -4.84
C THR A 60 -2.06 10.56 -3.77
N LEU A 61 -0.73 10.68 -3.62
CA LEU A 61 -0.10 11.53 -2.62
C LEU A 61 0.53 12.74 -3.27
N ASP A 62 0.52 13.86 -2.56
CA ASP A 62 1.20 15.06 -3.02
C ASP A 62 2.73 14.83 -3.10
N PRO A 63 3.44 15.53 -4.01
CA PRO A 63 4.87 15.33 -4.21
C PRO A 63 5.72 15.56 -2.96
N SER A 64 5.29 16.44 -2.04
CA SER A 64 6.05 16.75 -0.82
C SER A 64 5.98 15.58 0.18
N THR A 65 4.81 14.94 0.30
CA THR A 65 4.63 13.76 1.14
C THR A 65 5.44 12.58 0.62
N ILE A 66 5.40 12.31 -0.69
CA ILE A 66 6.22 11.24 -1.29
C ILE A 66 7.70 11.51 -1.12
N THR A 67 8.15 12.74 -1.37
CA THR A 67 9.56 13.10 -1.20
C THR A 67 10.04 12.81 0.22
N ARG A 68 9.24 13.14 1.24
CA ARG A 68 9.55 12.84 2.65
C ARG A 68 9.64 11.33 2.90
N GLN A 69 8.67 10.55 2.42
CA GLN A 69 8.64 9.09 2.61
C GLN A 69 9.81 8.40 1.90
N VAL A 70 10.15 8.86 0.68
CA VAL A 70 11.30 8.37 -0.09
C VAL A 70 12.61 8.71 0.63
N GLN A 71 12.75 9.93 1.16
CA GLN A 71 13.91 10.30 1.95
C GLN A 71 14.06 9.43 3.21
N ALA A 72 12.95 9.07 3.87
CA ALA A 72 12.98 8.21 5.05
C ALA A 72 13.52 6.81 4.73
N VAL A 73 13.04 6.15 3.67
CA VAL A 73 13.52 4.80 3.29
C VAL A 73 14.95 4.80 2.76
N VAL A 74 15.38 5.89 2.10
CA VAL A 74 16.77 6.04 1.66
C VAL A 74 17.69 6.28 2.83
N LYS A 75 17.30 7.14 3.78
CA LYS A 75 18.07 7.39 5.01
C LYS A 75 18.20 6.12 5.88
N ALA A 76 17.17 5.28 5.86
CA ALA A 76 17.18 3.98 6.53
C ALA A 76 18.00 2.90 5.79
N GLY A 77 18.56 3.19 4.62
CA GLY A 77 19.35 2.24 3.82
C GLY A 77 18.51 1.14 3.17
N LEU A 78 17.19 1.29 3.09
CA LEU A 78 16.26 0.29 2.53
C LEU A 78 16.01 0.50 1.03
N ALA A 79 16.29 1.69 0.53
CA ALA A 79 16.14 2.03 -0.87
C ALA A 79 17.25 2.98 -1.31
N GLU A 80 17.50 3.04 -2.60
CA GLU A 80 18.46 3.95 -3.20
C GLU A 80 17.84 4.69 -4.38
N LYS A 81 18.33 5.91 -4.60
CA LYS A 81 17.89 6.76 -5.72
C LYS A 81 18.96 6.79 -6.80
N THR A 82 18.56 6.49 -8.02
CA THR A 82 19.43 6.58 -9.20
C THR A 82 18.78 7.46 -10.27
N VAL A 83 19.60 8.01 -11.17
CA VAL A 83 19.10 8.73 -12.34
C VAL A 83 18.54 7.71 -13.32
N ASP A 84 17.35 7.95 -13.87
CA ASP A 84 16.81 7.10 -14.93
C ASP A 84 17.66 7.24 -16.20
N VAL A 85 18.18 6.12 -16.70
CA VAL A 85 18.96 6.06 -17.94
C VAL A 85 18.15 6.42 -19.17
N SER A 86 16.83 6.20 -19.14
CA SER A 86 15.91 6.55 -20.23
C SER A 86 15.43 8.00 -20.18
N ASP A 87 15.45 8.63 -19.01
CA ASP A 87 15.09 10.04 -18.81
C ASP A 87 15.92 10.64 -17.67
N ARG A 88 17.00 11.35 -18.00
CA ARG A 88 17.93 11.92 -17.00
C ARG A 88 17.30 12.96 -16.06
N ARG A 89 16.07 13.41 -16.34
CA ARG A 89 15.31 14.31 -15.46
C ARG A 89 14.53 13.56 -14.39
N ALA A 90 14.31 12.26 -14.57
CA ALA A 90 13.60 11.40 -13.63
C ALA A 90 14.55 10.70 -12.68
N MET A 91 14.11 10.55 -11.43
CA MET A 91 14.78 9.73 -10.43
C MET A 91 14.04 8.40 -10.30
N LEU A 92 14.78 7.29 -10.33
CA LEU A 92 14.30 5.95 -10.01
C LEU A 92 14.59 5.66 -8.54
N LEU A 93 13.67 4.94 -7.91
CA LEU A 93 13.83 4.37 -6.57
C LEU A 93 13.89 2.84 -6.70
N SER A 94 14.96 2.24 -6.21
CA SER A 94 15.16 0.78 -6.15
C SER A 94 15.38 0.31 -4.72
N LEU A 95 15.06 -0.95 -4.43
CA LEU A 95 15.40 -1.56 -3.15
C LEU A 95 16.89 -1.89 -3.10
N THR A 96 17.52 -1.63 -1.95
CA THR A 96 18.83 -2.22 -1.62
C THR A 96 18.67 -3.70 -1.28
N PRO A 97 19.76 -4.50 -1.24
CA PRO A 97 19.70 -5.87 -0.74
C PRO A 97 19.11 -5.97 0.67
N GLU A 98 19.50 -5.06 1.56
CA GLU A 98 19.01 -4.97 2.94
C GLU A 98 17.52 -4.61 2.96
N GLY A 99 17.10 -3.64 2.14
CA GLY A 99 15.71 -3.24 2.00
C GLY A 99 14.82 -4.37 1.49
N ARG A 100 15.31 -5.14 0.52
CA ARG A 100 14.63 -6.33 0.00
C ARG A 100 14.44 -7.39 1.09
N ALA A 101 15.46 -7.68 1.88
CA ALA A 101 15.36 -8.62 2.99
C ALA A 101 14.34 -8.12 4.05
N ALA A 102 14.45 -6.85 4.45
CA ALA A 102 13.58 -6.25 5.45
C ALA A 102 12.10 -6.24 5.03
N ILE A 103 11.79 -5.89 3.77
CA ILE A 103 10.39 -5.89 3.30
C ILE A 103 9.82 -7.29 3.15
N GLN A 104 10.63 -8.29 2.78
CA GLN A 104 10.22 -9.68 2.72
C GLN A 104 9.89 -10.22 4.12
N GLU A 105 10.73 -9.93 5.12
CA GLU A 105 10.48 -10.27 6.51
C GLU A 105 9.19 -9.62 7.03
N ALA A 106 9.02 -8.31 6.78
CA ALA A 106 7.82 -7.58 7.17
C ALA A 106 6.54 -8.14 6.49
N ARG A 107 6.63 -8.59 5.23
CA ARG A 107 5.54 -9.29 4.53
C ARG A 107 5.19 -10.62 5.19
N THR A 108 6.19 -11.43 5.53
CA THR A 108 5.98 -12.70 6.21
C THR A 108 5.28 -12.49 7.55
N HIS A 109 5.75 -11.53 8.36
CA HIS A 109 5.11 -11.18 9.62
C HIS A 109 3.66 -10.71 9.42
N ARG A 110 3.42 -9.84 8.44
CA ARG A 110 2.06 -9.35 8.15
C ARG A 110 1.11 -10.47 7.70
N ARG A 111 1.60 -11.46 6.93
CA ARG A 111 0.80 -12.64 6.56
C ARG A 111 0.47 -13.48 7.78
N ALA A 112 1.44 -13.78 8.64
CA ALA A 112 1.19 -14.52 9.88
C ALA A 112 0.16 -13.81 10.79
N MET A 113 0.22 -12.48 10.89
CA MET A 113 -0.79 -11.70 11.60
C MET A 113 -2.18 -11.82 10.98
N LEU A 114 -2.29 -11.78 9.65
CA LEU A 114 -3.55 -11.98 8.95
C LEU A 114 -4.10 -13.40 9.14
N GLU A 115 -3.24 -14.42 9.11
CA GLU A 115 -3.60 -15.81 9.39
C GLU A 115 -4.17 -15.97 10.81
N LEU A 116 -3.56 -15.33 11.81
CA LEU A 116 -4.05 -15.32 13.19
C LEU A 116 -5.39 -14.56 13.32
N LEU A 117 -5.53 -13.41 12.66
CA LEU A 117 -6.80 -12.65 12.67
C LEU A 117 -7.95 -13.44 12.05
N MET A 118 -7.66 -14.26 11.05
CA MET A 118 -8.62 -15.10 10.34
C MET A 118 -8.58 -16.57 10.81
N GLN A 119 -8.00 -16.87 11.98
CA GLN A 119 -7.80 -18.25 12.43
C GLN A 119 -9.10 -19.05 12.56
N ASN A 120 -10.22 -18.36 12.82
CA ASN A 120 -11.55 -18.97 12.96
C ASN A 120 -12.38 -18.92 11.66
N TRP A 121 -11.80 -18.44 10.56
CA TRP A 121 -12.45 -18.42 9.25
C TRP A 121 -12.12 -19.71 8.51
N THR A 122 -13.11 -20.24 7.80
CA THR A 122 -12.94 -21.30 6.81
C THR A 122 -12.11 -20.81 5.61
N GLU A 123 -11.55 -21.75 4.84
CA GLU A 123 -10.80 -21.41 3.63
C GLU A 123 -11.70 -20.71 2.58
N ASP A 124 -12.98 -21.11 2.50
CA ASP A 124 -13.95 -20.49 1.59
C ASP A 124 -14.23 -19.02 1.95
N GLU A 125 -14.42 -18.71 3.24
CA GLU A 125 -14.60 -17.33 3.71
C GLU A 125 -13.36 -16.46 3.43
N ARG A 126 -12.16 -16.99 3.65
CA ARG A 126 -10.90 -16.30 3.33
C ARG A 126 -10.77 -16.04 1.83
N SER A 127 -11.09 -17.03 1.02
CA SER A 127 -11.06 -16.95 -0.45
C SER A 127 -12.07 -15.93 -0.97
N GLU A 128 -13.30 -15.95 -0.44
CA GLU A 128 -14.35 -15.00 -0.81
C GLU A 128 -13.99 -13.56 -0.43
N PHE A 129 -13.52 -13.34 0.80
CA PHE A 129 -13.06 -12.03 1.24
C PHE A 129 -11.91 -11.50 0.36
N GLY A 130 -10.93 -12.36 0.03
CA GLY A 130 -9.85 -12.01 -0.88
C GLY A 130 -10.32 -11.65 -2.29
N ARG A 131 -11.31 -12.36 -2.83
CA ARG A 131 -11.93 -12.05 -4.13
C ARG A 131 -12.68 -10.72 -4.10
N ALA A 132 -13.48 -10.48 -3.06
CA ALA A 132 -14.25 -9.25 -2.90
C ALA A 132 -13.32 -8.02 -2.76
N LEU A 133 -12.28 -8.12 -1.93
CA LEU A 133 -11.27 -7.07 -1.79
C LEU A 133 -10.55 -6.77 -3.09
N ARG A 134 -10.15 -7.80 -3.85
CA ARG A 134 -9.51 -7.61 -5.16
C ARG A 134 -10.43 -6.85 -6.11
N ARG A 135 -11.69 -7.29 -6.23
CA ARG A 135 -12.67 -6.64 -7.10
C ARG A 135 -12.87 -5.17 -6.71
N PHE A 136 -13.02 -4.89 -5.41
CA PHE A 136 -13.14 -3.53 -4.90
C PHE A 136 -11.92 -2.67 -5.27
N ASN A 137 -10.71 -3.16 -5.02
CA ASN A 137 -9.48 -2.41 -5.32
C ASN A 137 -9.30 -2.18 -6.83
N THR A 138 -9.59 -3.17 -7.67
CA THR A 138 -9.54 -2.99 -9.13
C THR A 138 -10.48 -1.89 -9.61
N THR A 139 -11.70 -1.81 -9.07
CA THR A 139 -12.62 -0.71 -9.41
C THR A 139 -12.10 0.65 -8.93
N VAL A 140 -11.47 0.73 -7.76
CA VAL A 140 -10.85 1.97 -7.27
C VAL A 140 -9.68 2.39 -8.17
N ASP A 141 -8.83 1.44 -8.58
CA ASP A 141 -7.70 1.71 -9.49
C ASP A 141 -8.20 2.22 -10.85
N GLU A 142 -9.26 1.62 -11.39
CA GLU A 142 -9.93 2.09 -12.61
C GLU A 142 -10.40 3.55 -12.46
N TRP A 143 -11.06 3.89 -11.35
CA TRP A 143 -11.53 5.26 -11.09
C TRP A 143 -10.38 6.27 -10.92
N ASN A 144 -9.26 5.87 -10.35
CA ASN A 144 -8.08 6.73 -10.26
C ASN A 144 -7.50 7.07 -11.64
N VAL A 145 -7.69 6.21 -12.65
CA VAL A 145 -7.24 6.43 -14.03
C VAL A 145 -8.29 7.17 -14.86
N THR A 146 -9.57 6.77 -14.76
CA THR A 146 -10.65 7.32 -15.60
C THR A 146 -11.31 8.56 -15.02
N GLY A 147 -11.03 8.90 -13.76
CA GLY A 147 -11.82 9.84 -12.97
C GLY A 147 -12.98 9.15 -12.28
N PHE A 148 -13.43 9.73 -11.16
CA PHE A 148 -14.64 9.29 -10.47
C PHE A 148 -15.84 9.45 -11.42
N PRO A 149 -16.79 8.50 -11.48
CA PRO A 149 -17.95 8.65 -12.34
C PRO A 149 -18.70 9.95 -12.03
N ASP A 150 -18.94 10.78 -13.06
CA ASP A 150 -19.63 12.09 -12.94
C ASP A 150 -21.02 11.99 -12.28
N VAL A 151 -21.60 10.80 -12.22
CA VAL A 151 -22.91 10.51 -11.61
C VAL A 151 -22.95 10.76 -10.09
N LEU A 152 -21.79 10.91 -9.44
CA LEU A 152 -21.69 11.25 -8.00
C LEU A 152 -21.20 12.68 -7.75
N VAL A 153 -20.85 13.41 -8.82
CA VAL A 153 -20.64 14.85 -8.80
C VAL A 153 -22.01 15.47 -9.03
N ASP A 154 -22.87 15.42 -8.02
CA ASP A 154 -24.19 16.01 -8.19
C ASP A 154 -24.07 17.51 -8.45
N GLN A 155 -24.92 17.93 -9.38
CA GLN A 155 -25.14 19.29 -9.84
C GLN A 155 -25.61 20.15 -8.66
N ASP A 156 -25.20 21.42 -8.68
CA ASP A 156 -25.55 22.48 -7.72
C ASP A 156 -27.03 22.48 -7.28
#